data_AF-A0A6C1T5X2-F1
#
_entry.id   AF-A0A6C1T5X2-F1
#
_cell.length_a   1.000
_cell.length_b   1.000
_cell.length_c   1.000
_cell.angle_alpha   90.00
_cell.angle_beta   90.00
_cell.angle_gamma   90.00
#
_symmetry.space_group_name_H-M   'P 1'
#
loop_
_entity.id
_entity.type
_entity.pdbx_description
1 polymer ?
#
loop_
_entity_poly.entity_id
_entity_poly.type
_entity_poly.pdbx_seq_one_letter_code
_entity_poly.pdbx_strand_id
1 'polypeptide(L)'
;MMDLLALPDWIIWGLIAIGLVVAEMLTTVYVALGFAVGAAVVALISYFFPGMHVFFQGLIWALVGLGVWLGLSRWHKAKRKSRRDINDFDSVESLPRADRERREARRKRNED
;
A
#
# COMPACT_ATOMS: atom_id res chain seq x y z
N MET A 1 -15.92 22.79 33.40
CA MET A 1 -16.15 21.52 32.69
C MET A 1 -14.84 21.19 32.01
N MET A 2 -14.27 20.01 32.26
CA MET A 2 -12.82 19.74 32.14
C MET A 2 -12.23 19.99 30.74
N ASP A 3 -11.39 21.02 30.58
CA ASP A 3 -10.46 21.20 29.44
C ASP A 3 -9.26 20.23 29.57
N LEU A 4 -9.53 18.93 29.75
CA LEU A 4 -8.48 17.92 29.95
C LEU A 4 -7.71 17.58 28.66
N LEU A 5 -8.21 18.06 27.49
CA LEU A 5 -7.69 17.74 26.17
C LEU A 5 -7.54 18.97 25.28
N ALA A 6 -7.19 20.13 25.84
CA ALA A 6 -6.68 21.26 25.04
C ALA A 6 -5.25 20.95 24.53
N LEU A 7 -5.09 19.78 23.90
CA LEU A 7 -3.84 19.38 23.29
C LEU A 7 -3.68 20.16 21.98
N PRO A 8 -2.51 20.74 21.72
CA PRO A 8 -2.20 21.31 20.42
C PRO A 8 -2.47 20.32 19.29
N ASP A 9 -2.99 20.81 18.16
CA ASP A 9 -3.33 19.99 16.99
C ASP A 9 -2.21 19.04 16.54
N TRP A 10 -0.94 19.48 16.64
CA TRP A 10 0.21 18.64 16.28
C TRP A 10 0.35 17.39 17.16
N ILE A 11 -0.06 17.46 18.43
CA ILE A 11 -0.10 16.29 19.33
C ILE A 11 -1.20 15.34 18.88
N ILE A 12 -2.39 15.87 18.57
CA ILE A 12 -3.54 15.07 18.14
C ILE A 12 -3.18 14.28 16.86
N TRP A 13 -2.66 14.98 15.85
CA TRP A 13 -2.23 14.34 14.61
C TRP A 13 -1.04 13.38 14.81
N GLY A 14 -0.11 13.70 15.71
CA GLY A 14 0.98 12.81 16.08
C GLY A 14 0.49 11.50 16.72
N LEU A 15 -0.48 11.57 17.63
CA LEU A 15 -1.09 10.39 18.25
C LEU A 15 -1.86 9.55 17.23
N ILE A 16 -2.60 10.19 16.31
CA ILE A 16 -3.27 9.51 15.20
C ILE A 16 -2.23 8.77 14.33
N ALA A 17 -1.12 9.42 14.00
CA ALA A 17 -0.05 8.80 13.20
C ALA A 17 0.51 7.55 13.89
N ILE A 18 0.81 7.64 15.20
CA ILE A 18 1.31 6.51 16.00
C ILE A 18 0.28 5.38 16.02
N GLY A 19 -0.99 5.70 16.29
CA GLY A 19 -2.07 4.71 16.32
C GLY A 19 -2.24 3.98 14.98
N LEU A 20 -2.12 4.71 13.86
CA LEU A 20 -2.18 4.13 12.52
C LEU A 20 -0.97 3.22 12.23
N VAL A 21 0.24 3.57 12.70
CA VAL A 21 1.41 2.68 12.60
C VAL A 21 1.18 1.40 13.40
N VAL A 22 0.64 1.50 14.62
CA VAL A 22 0.34 0.31 15.44
C VAL A 22 -0.72 -0.56 14.76
N ALA A 23 -1.80 0.05 14.23
CA ALA A 23 -2.84 -0.67 13.49
C ALA A 23 -2.30 -1.36 12.23
N GLU A 24 -1.36 -0.72 11.54
CA GLU A 24 -0.66 -1.32 10.41
C GLU A 24 0.14 -2.56 10.82
N MET A 25 0.89 -2.50 11.93
CA MET A 25 1.68 -3.64 12.41
C MET A 25 0.81 -4.86 12.75
N LEU A 26 -0.46 -4.65 13.11
CA LEU A 26 -1.42 -5.73 13.38
C LEU A 26 -2.05 -6.33 12.12
N THR A 27 -2.12 -5.57 11.02
CA THR A 27 -2.90 -5.94 9.83
C THR A 27 -2.05 -6.27 8.60
N THR A 28 -0.84 -5.70 8.47
CA THR A 28 0.12 -5.93 7.36
C THR A 28 -0.44 -5.67 5.94
N VAL A 29 -1.41 -4.76 5.79
CA VAL A 29 -2.09 -4.49 4.50
C VAL A 29 -1.50 -3.27 3.75
N TYR A 30 -0.57 -2.55 4.37
CA TYR A 30 0.06 -1.30 3.92
C TYR A 30 -0.89 -0.11 3.72
N VAL A 31 -2.15 -0.24 4.13
CA VAL A 31 -3.17 0.80 3.96
C VAL A 31 -3.03 1.86 5.05
N ALA A 32 -2.94 1.44 6.31
CA ALA A 32 -2.85 2.36 7.44
C ALA A 32 -1.51 3.10 7.44
N LEU A 33 -0.45 2.51 6.90
CA LEU A 33 0.85 3.17 6.73
C LEU A 33 0.76 4.46 5.90
N GLY A 34 0.00 4.46 4.80
CA GLY A 34 -0.15 5.64 3.95
C GLY A 34 -0.79 6.81 4.71
N PHE A 35 -1.88 6.50 5.41
CA PHE A 35 -2.58 7.48 6.25
C PHE A 35 -1.77 7.90 7.49
N ALA A 36 -0.92 7.04 8.03
CA ALA A 36 -0.01 7.37 9.12
C ALA A 36 1.02 8.41 8.68
N VAL A 37 1.61 8.24 7.49
CA VAL A 37 2.53 9.23 6.90
C VAL A 37 1.79 10.55 6.66
N GLY A 38 0.57 10.50 6.13
CA GLY A 38 -0.27 11.69 6.00
C GLY A 38 -0.47 12.41 7.33
N ALA A 39 -0.79 11.68 8.39
CA ALA A 39 -1.04 12.24 9.72
C ALA A 39 0.24 12.84 10.32
N ALA A 40 1.38 12.20 10.12
CA ALA A 40 2.69 12.71 10.55
C ALA A 40 3.05 14.02 9.82
N VAL A 41 2.76 14.12 8.52
CA VAL A 41 2.98 15.35 7.74
C VAL A 41 2.08 16.47 8.26
N VAL A 42 0.81 16.20 8.53
CA VAL A 42 -0.10 17.21 9.09
C VAL A 42 0.32 17.62 10.50
N ALA A 43 0.76 16.68 11.33
CA ALA A 43 1.32 16.99 12.65
C ALA A 43 2.51 17.96 12.55
N LEU A 44 3.42 17.70 11.60
CA LEU A 44 4.58 18.55 11.35
C LEU A 44 4.17 19.94 10.84
N ILE A 45 3.20 20.03 9.93
CA ILE A 45 2.71 21.32 9.41
C ILE A 45 2.02 22.12 10.51
N SER A 46 1.16 21.48 11.31
CA SER A 46 0.46 22.13 12.43
C SER A 46 1.42 22.59 13.54
N TYR A 47 2.60 21.98 13.65
CA TYR A 47 3.66 22.45 14.54
C TYR A 47 4.25 23.81 14.07
N PHE A 48 4.50 23.98 12.78
CA PHE A 48 5.05 25.22 12.22
C PHE A 48 3.99 26.30 11.96
N PHE A 49 2.75 25.90 11.68
CA PHE A 49 1.62 26.78 11.36
C PHE A 49 0.46 26.55 12.33
N PRO A 50 0.60 26.98 13.60
CA PRO A 50 -0.47 26.86 14.58
C PRO A 50 -1.69 27.69 14.16
N GLY A 51 -2.89 27.13 14.30
CA GLY A 51 -4.15 27.79 13.90
C GLY A 51 -4.58 27.56 12.44
N MET A 52 -3.89 26.69 11.70
CA MET A 52 -4.35 26.26 10.38
C MET A 52 -5.74 25.60 10.49
N HIS A 53 -6.70 26.05 9.68
CA HIS A 53 -8.07 25.55 9.72
C HIS A 53 -8.12 24.02 9.51
N VAL A 54 -8.92 23.32 10.33
CA VAL A 54 -9.04 21.85 10.35
C VAL A 54 -9.40 21.28 8.97
N PHE A 55 -10.16 22.02 8.16
CA PHE A 55 -10.47 21.62 6.78
C PHE A 55 -9.20 21.43 5.93
N PHE A 56 -8.23 22.34 6.00
CA PHE A 56 -6.98 22.23 5.25
C PHE A 56 -6.09 21.12 5.81
N GLN A 57 -6.08 20.94 7.13
CA GLN A 57 -5.41 19.80 7.79
C GLN A 57 -5.92 18.47 7.23
N GLY A 58 -7.25 18.29 7.19
CA GLY A 58 -7.89 17.10 6.63
C GLY A 58 -7.66 16.91 5.13
N LEU A 59 -7.64 18.00 4.36
CA LEU A 59 -7.37 17.94 2.92
C LEU A 59 -5.93 17.49 2.63
N ILE A 60 -4.94 18.05 3.34
CA ILE A 60 -3.53 17.63 3.23
C ILE A 60 -3.40 16.16 3.64
N TRP A 61 -4.01 15.77 4.76
CA TRP A 61 -4.00 14.40 5.23
C TRP A 61 -4.53 13.42 4.16
N ALA A 62 -5.68 13.72 3.57
CA ALA A 62 -6.31 12.88 2.56
C ALA A 62 -5.45 12.78 1.28
N LEU A 63 -4.91 13.91 0.80
CA LEU A 63 -4.10 13.94 -0.42
C LEU A 63 -2.77 13.20 -0.24
N VAL A 64 -2.06 13.46 0.87
CA VAL A 64 -0.78 12.81 1.17
C VAL A 64 -1.01 11.33 1.44
N GLY A 65 -2.00 10.98 2.26
CA GLY A 65 -2.32 9.59 2.59
C GLY A 65 -2.68 8.76 1.37
N LEU A 66 -3.55 9.30 0.51
CA LEU A 66 -3.92 8.66 -0.76
C LEU A 66 -2.72 8.55 -1.70
N GLY A 67 -1.91 9.59 -1.83
CA GLY A 67 -0.71 9.59 -2.67
C GLY A 67 0.31 8.52 -2.24
N VAL A 68 0.59 8.42 -0.94
CA VAL A 68 1.49 7.39 -0.39
C VAL A 68 0.91 5.99 -0.58
N TRP A 69 -0.38 5.80 -0.32
CA TRP A 69 -1.03 4.50 -0.50
C TRP A 69 -1.01 4.04 -1.97
N LEU A 70 -1.32 4.94 -2.91
CA LEU A 70 -1.25 4.64 -4.34
C LEU A 70 0.19 4.34 -4.79
N GLY A 71 1.17 5.09 -4.28
CA GLY A 71 2.59 4.87 -4.55
C GLY A 71 3.05 3.48 -4.09
N LEU A 72 2.75 3.12 -2.83
CA LEU A 72 3.06 1.80 -2.27
C LEU A 72 2.32 0.66 -3.00
N SER A 73 1.02 0.83 -3.26
CA SER A 73 0.20 -0.14 -3.99
C SER A 73 0.75 -0.42 -5.39
N ARG A 74 1.19 0.63 -6.08
CA ARG A 74 1.77 0.51 -7.43
C ARG A 74 3.15 -0.14 -7.38
N TRP A 75 3.97 0.20 -6.39
CA TRP A 75 5.29 -0.41 -6.24
C TRP A 75 5.22 -1.90 -5.88
N HIS A 76 4.29 -2.31 -5.02
CA HIS A 76 4.06 -3.71 -4.68
C HIS A 76 3.56 -4.53 -5.88
N LYS A 77 2.63 -3.98 -6.67
CA LYS A 77 2.20 -4.64 -7.92
C LYS A 77 3.35 -4.78 -8.92
N ALA A 78 4.19 -3.75 -9.06
CA ALA A 78 5.37 -3.80 -9.94
C ALA A 78 6.37 -4.88 -9.50
N LYS A 79 6.66 -4.99 -8.19
CA LYS A 79 7.54 -6.05 -7.67
C LYS A 79 6.96 -7.45 -7.88
N ARG A 80 5.64 -7.65 -7.70
CA ARG A 80 5.01 -8.96 -8.00
C ARG A 80 5.10 -9.30 -9.49
N LYS A 81 4.92 -8.33 -10.40
CA LYS A 81 5.08 -8.55 -11.85
C LYS A 81 6.53 -8.86 -12.24
N SER A 82 7.50 -8.29 -11.53
CA SER A 82 8.93 -8.56 -11.75
C SER A 82 9.36 -9.94 -11.25
N ARG A 83 8.63 -10.55 -10.31
CA ARG A 83 8.69 -12.01 -10.06
C ARG A 83 7.90 -12.75 -11.15
N ARG A 84 8.18 -12.42 -12.41
CA ARG A 84 7.78 -13.23 -13.55
C ARG A 84 8.23 -14.64 -13.21
N ASP A 85 7.27 -15.53 -13.22
CA ASP A 85 7.36 -16.87 -12.70
C ASP A 85 8.66 -17.51 -13.18
N ILE A 86 9.53 -17.93 -12.27
CA ILE A 86 10.72 -18.71 -12.66
C ILE A 86 10.27 -19.97 -13.42
N ASN A 87 9.03 -20.41 -13.19
CA ASN A 87 8.36 -21.51 -13.88
C ASN A 87 7.95 -21.19 -15.34
N ASP A 88 8.07 -19.95 -15.83
CA ASP A 88 7.87 -19.62 -17.25
C ASP A 88 9.12 -19.93 -18.11
N PHE A 89 10.25 -20.27 -17.48
CA PHE A 89 11.49 -20.69 -18.17
C PHE A 89 11.57 -22.21 -18.40
N ASP A 90 10.59 -22.96 -17.94
CA ASP A 90 10.51 -24.39 -18.20
C ASP A 90 10.18 -24.62 -19.67
N SER A 91 11.20 -24.96 -20.45
CA SER A 91 11.04 -25.41 -21.83
C SER A 91 10.05 -26.59 -21.87
N VAL A 92 9.31 -26.75 -22.97
CA VAL A 92 8.39 -27.90 -23.13
C VAL A 92 9.08 -29.24 -22.87
N GLU A 93 10.40 -29.28 -23.01
CA GLU A 93 11.26 -30.44 -22.72
C GLU A 93 11.43 -30.77 -21.24
N SER A 94 11.19 -29.84 -20.31
CA SER A 94 11.22 -30.10 -18.86
C SER A 94 10.01 -30.88 -18.38
N LEU A 95 8.90 -30.85 -19.12
CA LEU A 95 7.66 -31.55 -18.76
C LEU A 95 7.84 -33.07 -18.81
N PRO A 96 7.15 -33.84 -17.96
CA PRO A 96 7.04 -35.30 -18.11
C PRO A 96 6.50 -35.67 -19.50
N ARG A 97 6.96 -36.80 -20.08
CA ARG A 97 6.58 -37.23 -21.44
C ARG A 97 5.05 -37.25 -21.66
N ALA A 98 4.29 -37.74 -20.69
CA ALA A 98 2.84 -37.82 -20.76
C ALA A 98 2.16 -36.44 -20.97
N ASP A 99 2.69 -35.38 -20.34
CA ASP A 99 2.12 -34.03 -20.46
C ASP A 99 2.52 -33.34 -21.78
N ARG A 100 3.71 -33.66 -22.31
CA ARG A 100 4.16 -33.21 -23.65
C ARG A 100 3.23 -33.73 -24.74
N GLU A 101 3.01 -35.03 -24.76
CA GLU A 101 2.16 -35.71 -25.75
C GLU A 101 0.72 -35.15 -25.71
N ARG A 102 0.21 -34.86 -24.50
CA ARG A 102 -1.11 -34.22 -24.32
C ARG A 102 -1.20 -32.83 -24.95
N ARG A 103 -0.16 -32.00 -24.77
CA ARG A 103 -0.10 -30.65 -25.36
C ARG A 103 0.01 -30.70 -26.88
N GLU A 104 0.86 -31.57 -27.41
CA GLU A 104 1.05 -31.73 -28.86
C GLU A 104 -0.22 -32.25 -29.55
N ALA A 105 -0.89 -33.24 -28.98
CA ALA A 105 -2.17 -33.75 -29.48
C ALA A 105 -3.25 -32.66 -29.51
N ARG A 106 -3.25 -31.78 -28.51
CA ARG A 106 -4.19 -30.65 -28.43
C ARG A 106 -3.87 -29.57 -29.46
N ARG A 107 -2.59 -29.36 -29.78
CA ARG A 107 -2.14 -28.40 -30.78
C ARG A 107 -2.52 -28.84 -32.20
N LYS A 108 -2.26 -30.11 -32.55
CA LYS A 108 -2.67 -30.71 -33.82
C LYS A 108 -4.17 -30.57 -34.07
N ARG A 109 -5.00 -30.87 -33.05
CA ARG A 109 -6.47 -30.73 -33.14
C ARG A 109 -6.95 -29.30 -33.44
N ASN A 110 -6.17 -28.27 -33.09
CA ASN A 110 -6.54 -26.88 -33.34
C ASN A 110 -6.00 -26.35 -34.68
N GLU A 111 -5.12 -27.10 -35.35
CA GLU A 111 -4.55 -26.75 -36.67
C GLU A 111 -5.32 -27.45 -37.82
N ASP A 112 -6.14 -28.45 -37.50
CA ASP A 112 -7.11 -29.13 -38.39
C ASP A 112 -8.49 -28.46 -38.36
#